data_AF-A0A1L5NNE3-F1
#
_entry.id   AF-A0A1L5NNE3-F1
#
_cell.length_a   1.000
_cell.length_b   1.000
_cell.length_c   1.000
_cell.angle_alpha   90.00
_cell.angle_beta   90.00
_cell.angle_gamma   90.00
#
_symmetry.space_group_name_H-M   'P 1'
#
loop_
_entity.id
_entity.type
_entity.pdbx_description
1 polymer ?
#
loop_
_entity_poly.entity_id
_entity_poly.type
_entity_poly.pdbx_seq_one_letter_code
_entity_poly.pdbx_strand_id
1 'polypeptide(L)'
;MKVFTALTVDDEIAISCTGELRQGYTGCFVIAALEHLNRDEVEIIVGEGRISAFVSPVGDDKTVMMVGVVRMAGTSCVDVSKGQAA
;
A
#
# COMPACT_ATOMS: atom_id res chain seq x y z
N MET A 1 -10.50 22.36 1.57
CA MET A 1 -11.47 21.26 1.45
C MET A 1 -10.92 20.08 2.22
N LYS A 2 -11.58 19.67 3.30
CA LYS A 2 -11.22 18.46 4.07
C LYS A 2 -12.24 17.39 3.69
N VAL A 3 -11.77 16.32 3.08
CA VAL A 3 -12.58 15.13 2.81
C VAL A 3 -11.92 14.00 3.59
N PHE A 4 -12.64 13.50 4.60
CA PHE A 4 -12.32 12.26 5.28
C PHE A 4 -13.43 11.29 4.93
N THR A 5 -13.06 10.19 4.30
CA THR A 5 -13.95 9.06 4.10
C THR A 5 -13.20 7.85 4.65
N ALA A 6 -13.56 7.42 5.85
CA ALA A 6 -13.20 6.09 6.33
C ALA A 6 -14.10 5.12 5.56
N LEU A 7 -13.49 4.36 4.66
CA LEU A 7 -14.14 3.23 4.01
C LEU A 7 -13.86 1.97 4.83
N THR A 8 -14.81 1.06 4.72
CA THR A 8 -15.06 -0.16 5.49
C THR A 8 -13.84 -1.03 5.82
N VAL A 9 -13.98 -1.85 6.87
CA VAL A 9 -12.97 -2.77 7.46
C VAL A 9 -12.51 -3.87 6.48
N ASP A 10 -13.09 -3.96 5.29
CA ASP A 10 -12.83 -5.03 4.30
C ASP A 10 -11.75 -4.65 3.25
N ASP A 11 -11.21 -3.43 3.27
CA ASP A 11 -10.17 -2.97 2.33
C ASP A 11 -8.73 -3.30 2.81
N GLU A 12 -8.58 -4.19 3.80
CA GLU A 12 -7.30 -4.59 4.37
C GLU A 12 -6.77 -5.87 3.73
N ILE A 13 -5.52 -5.84 3.26
CA ILE A 13 -4.81 -7.01 2.75
C ILE A 13 -3.79 -7.42 3.80
N ALA A 14 -3.80 -8.70 4.19
CA ALA A 14 -2.79 -9.25 5.09
C ALA A 14 -1.42 -9.22 4.39
N ILE A 15 -0.45 -8.53 5.00
CA ILE A 15 0.93 -8.46 4.52
C ILE A 15 1.89 -8.97 5.60
N SER A 16 3.00 -9.56 5.18
CA SER A 16 4.14 -9.87 6.06
C SER A 16 5.15 -8.74 5.95
N CYS A 17 5.25 -7.89 6.97
CA CYS A 17 6.20 -6.77 7.01
C CYS A 17 6.83 -6.66 8.40
N THR A 18 8.13 -6.32 8.45
CA THR A 18 8.83 -6.00 9.70
C THR A 18 8.77 -4.49 9.95
N GLY A 19 7.91 -4.06 10.86
CA GLY A 19 7.81 -2.66 11.30
C GLY A 19 6.54 -1.94 10.83
N GLU A 20 6.44 -0.65 11.14
CA GLU A 20 5.34 0.21 10.72
C GLU A 20 5.82 1.21 9.66
N LEU A 21 5.15 1.21 8.51
CA LEU A 21 5.38 2.18 7.44
C LEU A 21 4.05 2.84 7.04
N ARG A 22 4.06 4.16 6.84
CA ARG A 22 2.90 4.92 6.34
C ARG A 22 3.27 5.69 5.09
N GLN A 23 2.84 5.18 3.94
CA GLN A 23 3.02 5.82 2.63
C GLN A 23 1.73 5.81 1.83
N GLY A 24 1.59 6.81 0.97
CA GLY A 24 0.46 6.94 0.06
C GLY A 24 0.92 6.77 -1.37
N TYR A 25 0.13 6.08 -2.17
CA TYR A 25 0.33 5.94 -3.61
C TYR A 25 -0.98 6.24 -4.32
N THR A 26 -0.90 6.69 -5.57
CA THR A 26 -2.11 6.86 -6.38
C THR A 26 -2.63 5.48 -6.79
N GLY A 27 -3.83 5.12 -6.34
CA GLY A 27 -4.40 3.78 -6.54
C GLY A 27 -4.44 3.31 -7.99
N CYS A 28 -4.72 4.20 -8.96
CA CYS A 28 -4.75 3.82 -10.37
C CYS A 28 -3.40 3.33 -10.90
N PHE A 29 -2.27 3.84 -10.40
CA PHE A 29 -0.95 3.38 -10.81
C PHE A 29 -0.57 2.07 -10.13
N VAL A 30 -1.03 1.84 -8.90
CA VAL A 30 -0.87 0.54 -8.23
C VAL A 30 -1.65 -0.53 -8.99
N ILE A 31 -2.93 -0.27 -9.28
CA ILE A 31 -3.80 -1.21 -10.02
C ILE A 31 -3.21 -1.51 -11.40
N ALA A 32 -2.81 -0.48 -12.16
CA ALA A 32 -2.22 -0.68 -13.48
C ALA A 32 -0.93 -1.52 -13.44
N ALA A 33 -0.10 -1.36 -12.40
CA ALA A 33 1.09 -2.18 -12.22
C ALA A 33 0.74 -3.65 -11.96
N LEU A 34 -0.23 -3.91 -11.07
CA LEU A 34 -0.67 -5.27 -10.74
C LEU A 34 -1.33 -5.97 -11.95
N GLU A 35 -2.20 -5.27 -12.67
CA GLU A 35 -2.84 -5.77 -13.90
C GLU A 35 -1.80 -6.06 -14.99
N HIS A 36 -0.78 -5.22 -15.13
CA HIS A 36 0.28 -5.44 -16.12
C HIS A 36 1.13 -6.66 -15.79
N LEU A 37 1.48 -6.86 -14.52
CA LEU A 37 2.25 -8.02 -14.09
C LEU A 37 1.45 -9.32 -14.29
N ASN A 38 0.14 -9.28 -14.02
CA ASN A 38 -0.79 -10.40 -14.22
C ASN A 38 -0.30 -11.70 -13.56
N ARG A 39 0.01 -11.63 -12.26
CA ARG A 39 0.50 -12.74 -11.44
C ARG A 39 -0.31 -12.86 -10.16
N ASP A 40 -0.37 -14.08 -9.64
CA ASP A 40 -1.07 -14.39 -8.39
C ASP A 40 -0.31 -13.86 -7.17
N GLU A 41 1.03 -13.83 -7.24
CA GLU A 41 1.89 -13.34 -6.17
C GLU A 41 2.87 -12.27 -6.67
N VAL A 42 2.93 -11.17 -5.94
CA VAL A 42 3.83 -10.05 -6.20
C VAL A 42 4.53 -9.63 -4.91
N GLU A 43 5.77 -9.18 -5.04
CA GLU A 43 6.51 -8.52 -3.98
C GLU A 43 6.42 -7.00 -4.18
N ILE A 44 6.16 -6.26 -3.10
CA ILE A 44 6.15 -4.81 -3.08
C ILE A 44 7.24 -4.34 -2.13
N ILE A 45 8.28 -3.73 -2.69
CA ILE A 45 9.40 -3.18 -1.92
C ILE A 45 9.12 -1.71 -1.67
N VAL A 46 8.98 -1.37 -0.39
CA VAL A 46 8.72 -0.02 0.10
C VAL A 46 9.89 0.47 0.94
N GLY A 47 10.52 1.56 0.52
CA GLY A 47 11.57 2.24 1.30
C GLY A 47 10.98 3.31 2.21
N GLU A 48 11.73 3.84 3.18
CA GLU A 48 11.27 4.94 4.03
C GLU A 48 11.18 6.29 3.28
N GLY A 49 10.34 7.21 3.78
CA GLY A 49 10.31 8.59 3.31
C GLY A 49 9.61 8.80 1.95
N ARG A 50 10.36 9.34 0.99
CA ARG A 50 9.84 9.76 -0.35
C ARG A 50 10.35 8.88 -1.49
N ILE A 51 10.64 7.62 -1.18
CA ILE A 51 11.12 6.65 -2.15
C ILE A 51 9.92 6.01 -2.83
N SER A 52 9.99 5.84 -4.15
CA SER A 52 8.98 5.09 -4.91
C SER A 52 8.89 3.65 -4.43
N ALA A 53 7.71 3.04 -4.54
CA ALA A 53 7.59 1.60 -4.40
C ALA A 53 8.05 0.89 -5.67
N PHE A 54 8.64 -0.28 -5.50
CA PHE A 54 8.92 -1.21 -6.60
C PHE A 54 8.02 -2.42 -6.45
N VAL A 55 7.42 -2.85 -7.56
CA VAL A 55 6.51 -3.99 -7.63
C VAL A 55 7.06 -4.96 -8.64
N SER A 56 7.26 -6.22 -8.23
CA SER A 56 7.76 -7.28 -9.09
C SER A 56 7.02 -8.59 -8.80
N PRO A 57 6.90 -9.51 -9.77
CA PRO A 57 6.48 -10.87 -9.48
C PRO A 57 7.42 -11.55 -8.50
N VAL A 58 6.88 -12.40 -7.62
CA VAL A 58 7.73 -13.24 -6.78
C VAL A 58 8.55 -14.19 -7.67
N GLY A 59 9.88 -14.17 -7.51
CA GLY A 59 10.80 -15.03 -8.25
C GLY A 59 11.19 -14.54 -9.65
N ASP A 60 10.76 -13.34 -10.07
CA ASP A 60 11.22 -12.69 -11.30
C ASP A 60 11.84 -11.31 -11.00
N ASP A 61 13.17 -11.24 -11.05
CA ASP A 61 13.94 -10.03 -10.81
C ASP A 61 14.08 -9.15 -12.07
N LYS A 62 13.60 -9.61 -13.23
CA LYS A 62 13.74 -8.89 -14.51
C LYS A 62 12.58 -7.95 -14.80
N THR A 63 11.43 -8.21 -14.20
CA THR A 63 10.22 -7.43 -14.40
C THR A 63 9.95 -6.58 -13.17
N VAL A 64 10.20 -5.28 -13.27
CA VAL A 64 10.00 -4.33 -12.17
C VAL A 64 9.16 -3.15 -12.63
N MET A 65 8.08 -2.89 -11.90
CA MET A 65 7.23 -1.71 -12.04
C MET A 65 7.55 -0.74 -10.91
N MET A 66 7.56 0.56 -11.21
CA MET A 66 7.79 1.61 -10.22
C MET A 66 6.52 2.43 -10.01
N VAL A 67 6.09 2.59 -8.76
CA VAL A 67 4.95 3.43 -8.39
C VAL A 67 5.41 4.60 -7.54
N GLY A 68 5.16 5.82 -8.04
CA GLY A 68 5.55 7.05 -7.37
C GLY A 68 4.79 7.27 -6.06
N VAL A 69 5.52 7.65 -5.01
CA VAL A 69 4.95 7.99 -3.71
C VAL A 69 4.27 9.36 -3.76
N VAL A 70 3.09 9.45 -3.15
CA VAL A 70 2.32 10.68 -2.99
C VAL A 70 2.59 11.27 -1.62
N ARG A 71 2.76 12.60 -1.57
CA ARG A 71 2.92 13.29 -0.30
C ARG A 71 1.61 13.26 0.48
N MET A 72 1.60 12.50 1.58
CA MET A 72 0.51 12.57 2.54
C MET A 72 0.69 13.81 3.43
N ALA A 73 -0.25 14.77 3.34
CA ALA A 73 -0.29 15.94 4.22
C ALA A 73 -1.53 15.85 5.10
N GLY A 74 -1.35 15.76 6.42
CA GLY A 74 -2.45 15.73 7.39
C GLY A 74 -3.14 14.37 7.54
N THR A 75 -2.36 13.31 7.78
CA THR A 75 -2.90 11.98 8.07
C THR A 75 -3.47 11.92 9.48
N SER A 76 -4.79 11.75 9.59
CA SER A 76 -5.42 11.22 10.80
C SER A 76 -5.38 9.70 10.74
N CYS A 77 -4.75 9.07 11.73
CA CYS A 77 -4.90 7.64 11.94
C CYS A 77 -6.02 7.38 12.93
N VAL A 78 -6.80 6.34 12.67
CA VAL A 78 -7.76 5.80 13.64
C VAL A 78 -7.15 4.48 14.07
N ASP A 79 -6.66 4.42 15.31
CA ASP A 79 -6.31 3.16 15.93
C ASP A 79 -7.61 2.44 16.29
N VAL A 80 -7.98 1.45 15.48
CA VAL A 80 -9.08 0.54 15.81
C VAL A 80 -8.54 -0.48 16.80
N SER A 81 -8.38 -0.05 18.05
CA SER A 81 -8.23 -1.01 19.14
C SER A 81 -9.52 -1.83 19.23
N LYS A 82 -9.40 -3.16 19.10
CA LYS A 82 -10.51 -4.10 19.31
C LYS A 82 -11.00 -3.97 20.76
N GLY A 83 -11.95 -3.07 20.99
CA GLY A 83 -12.65 -2.90 22.26
C GLY A 83 -13.68 -4.02 22.43
N GLN A 84 -13.29 -5.02 23.20
CA GLN A 84 -14.09 -5.95 24.01
C GLN A 84 -15.61 -5.98 23.75
N ALA A 85 -16.07 -7.09 23.17
CA ALA A 85 -17.42 -7.56 23.40
C ALA A 85 -17.53 -7.96 24.89
N ALA A 86 -18.35 -7.22 25.63
CA ALA A 86 -18.91 -7.63 26.92
C ALA A 86 -20.39 -7.91 26.74
#